data_AF-A0ABD2XQU9-F1
#
_entry.id   AF-A0ABD2XQU9-F1
#
_cell.length_a   1.000
_cell.length_b   1.000
_cell.length_c   1.000
_cell.angle_alpha   90.00
_cell.angle_beta   90.00
_cell.angle_gamma   90.00
#
_symmetry.space_group_name_H-M   'P 1'
#
loop_
_entity.id
_entity.type
_entity.pdbx_description
1 polymer ?
#
loop_
_entity_poly.entity_id
_entity_poly.type
_entity_poly.pdbx_seq_one_letter_code
_entity_poly.pdbx_strand_id
1 'polypeptide(L)' 'MSDDGMERFACPTADEKGRYRCIDDHVLCDGFLDCPGSEDEDRHACLFYKTTKAHLDVLADALLRWARGR' A
#
# COMPACT_ATOMS: atom_id res chain seq x y z
N MET A 1 -4.29 -6.53 10.19
CA MET A 1 -5.37 -5.71 9.60
C MET A 1 -5.55 -4.50 10.47
N SER A 2 -5.47 -3.30 9.89
CA SER A 2 -6.00 -2.09 10.53
C SER A 2 -7.49 -2.33 10.80
N ASP A 3 -8.00 -1.78 11.90
CA ASP A 3 -9.36 -2.03 12.44
C ASP A 3 -10.49 -1.82 11.41
N ASP A 4 -10.19 -1.07 10.34
CA ASP A 4 -11.12 -0.67 9.27
C ASP A 4 -11.10 -1.59 8.03
N GLY A 5 -10.24 -2.62 8.01
CA GLY A 5 -10.09 -3.53 6.86
C GLY A 5 -9.40 -2.92 5.62
N MET A 6 -8.95 -1.65 5.69
CA MET A 6 -8.16 -1.03 4.61
C MET A 6 -6.73 -1.58 4.57
N GLU A 7 -6.27 -1.91 3.36
CA GLU A 7 -4.88 -2.23 3.10
C GLU A 7 -4.03 -0.97 3.26
N ARG A 8 -2.99 -1.05 4.10
CA ARG A 8 -2.06 0.05 4.32
C ARG A 8 -0.68 -0.29 3.80
N PHE A 9 -0.02 0.72 3.24
CA PHE A 9 1.34 0.64 2.75
C PHE A 9 2.29 1.30 3.75
N ALA A 10 3.37 0.62 4.11
CA ALA A 10 4.40 1.22 4.94
C ALA A 10 5.34 2.06 4.07
N CYS A 11 5.55 3.32 4.46
CA CYS A 11 6.56 4.18 3.87
C CYS A 11 7.96 3.58 4.15
N PRO A 12 8.82 3.42 3.12
CA PRO A 12 10.16 2.86 3.30
C PRO A 12 11.09 3.72 4.19
N THR A 13 11.00 5.04 4.08
CA THR A 13 11.79 5.99 4.89
C THR A 13 11.06 6.34 6.18
N ALA A 14 11.79 6.24 7.29
CA ALA A 14 11.31 6.67 8.59
C ALA A 14 11.27 8.21 8.70
N ASP A 15 10.40 8.74 9.55
CA ASP A 15 10.36 10.18 9.85
C ASP A 15 11.63 10.67 10.59
N GLU A 16 11.73 11.98 10.84
CA GLU A 16 12.86 12.59 11.57
C GLU A 16 13.09 12.00 12.98
N LYS A 17 12.09 11.30 13.55
CA LYS A 17 12.17 10.64 14.85
C LYS A 17 12.42 9.14 14.73
N GLY A 18 12.68 8.63 13.53
CA GLY A 18 12.94 7.22 13.26
C GLY A 18 11.69 6.33 13.29
N ARG A 19 10.49 6.90 13.13
CA ARG A 19 9.22 6.16 13.13
C ARG A 19 8.75 5.86 11.72
N TYR A 20 8.28 4.65 11.49
CA TYR A 20 7.67 4.26 10.21
C TYR A 20 6.22 4.73 10.15
N ARG A 21 5.86 5.33 9.02
CA ARG A 21 4.48 5.72 8.69
C ARG A 21 3.85 4.65 7.81
N CYS A 22 2.57 4.38 8.03
CA CYS A 22 1.75 3.65 7.08
C CYS A 22 0.68 4.59 6.51
N ILE A 23 0.46 4.53 5.20
CA ILE A 23 -0.55 5.29 4.46
C ILE A 23 -1.63 4.35 3.93
N ASP A 24 -2.84 4.87 3.74
CA ASP A 24 -3.92 4.09 3.12
C ASP A 24 -3.71 3.98 1.60
N ASP A 25 -4.35 2.99 0.98
CA ASP A 25 -4.21 2.73 -0.46
C ASP A 25 -4.69 3.88 -1.36
N HIS A 26 -5.71 4.63 -0.92
CA HIS A 26 -6.30 5.72 -1.70
C HIS A 26 -5.41 6.97 -1.80
N VAL A 27 -4.45 7.15 -0.88
CA VAL A 27 -3.48 8.24 -0.92
C VAL A 27 -2.15 7.83 -1.56
N LEU A 28 -2.03 6.58 -2.00
CA LEU A 28 -0.83 6.13 -2.71
C LEU A 28 -0.86 6.64 -4.16
N CYS A 29 0.12 7.46 -4.55
CA CYS A 29 0.26 8.00 -5.89
C CYS A 29 -0.93 8.88 -6.33
N ASP A 30 -1.42 9.72 -5.42
CA ASP A 30 -2.56 10.63 -5.59
C ASP A 30 -2.13 12.08 -5.94
N GLY A 31 -0.83 12.36 -5.91
CA GLY A 31 -0.23 13.66 -6.20
C GLY A 31 0.17 14.47 -4.95
N PHE A 32 0.00 13.92 -3.75
CA PHE A 32 0.44 14.51 -2.48
C PHE A 32 1.60 13.72 -1.87
N LEU A 33 2.49 14.40 -1.15
CA LEU A 33 3.63 13.75 -0.50
C LEU A 33 3.23 13.26 0.90
N ASP A 34 2.71 12.03 0.99
CA ASP A 34 2.26 11.44 2.26
C ASP A 34 3.38 10.71 3.01
N CYS A 35 4.35 10.14 2.28
CA CYS A 35 5.53 9.52 2.89
C CYS A 35 6.64 10.55 3.21
N PRO A 36 7.38 10.36 4.33
CA PRO A 36 8.46 11.26 4.72
C PRO A 36 9.55 11.44 3.65
N GLY A 37 9.83 10.40 2.87
CA GLY A 37 10.80 10.41 1.77
C GLY A 37 10.17 10.61 0.40
N SER A 38 8.88 11.00 0.32
CA SER A 38 8.12 11.16 -0.94
C SER A 38 8.06 9.92 -1.84
N GLU A 39 8.31 8.73 -1.30
CA GLU A 39 8.38 7.50 -2.10
C GLU A 39 7.03 7.05 -2.64
N ASP A 40 5.95 7.51 -2.03
CA ASP A 40 4.57 7.34 -2.50
C ASP A 40 4.28 8.10 -3.79
N GLU A 41 5.09 9.10 -4.16
CA GLU A 41 4.96 9.88 -5.40
C GLU A 41 6.18 9.78 -6.33
N ASP A 42 7.22 9.04 -5.92
CA ASP A 42 8.30 8.71 -6.83
C ASP A 42 7.76 7.89 -8.02
N ARG A 43 8.10 8.29 -9.24
CA ARG A 43 7.51 7.70 -10.45
C ARG A 43 7.82 6.21 -10.59
N HIS A 44 9.01 5.78 -10.17
CA HIS A 44 9.40 4.38 -10.26
C HIS A 44 8.74 3.56 -9.16
N ALA A 45 8.72 4.08 -7.94
CA ALA A 45 8.02 3.48 -6.82
C ALA A 45 6.53 3.34 -7.10
N CYS A 46 5.87 4.38 -7.61
CA CYS A 46 4.46 4.35 -8.00
C CYS A 46 4.12 3.27 -9.00
N LEU A 47 4.94 3.13 -10.04
CA LEU A 47 4.76 2.06 -11.04
C LEU A 47 4.84 0.69 -10.37
N PHE A 48 5.82 0.49 -9.48
CA PHE A 48 6.00 -0.77 -8.76
C PHE A 48 4.85 -1.05 -7.80
N TYR A 49 4.41 -0.07 -7.01
CA TYR A 49 3.32 -0.25 -6.06
C TYR A 49 1.99 -0.53 -6.76
N LYS A 50 1.65 0.21 -7.83
CA LYS A 50 0.41 -0.01 -8.59
C LYS A 50 0.37 -1.40 -9.24
N THR A 51 1.47 -1.81 -9.85
CA THR A 51 1.56 -3.14 -10.49
C THR A 51 1.52 -4.26 -9.45
N THR A 52 2.31 -4.14 -8.37
CA THR A 52 2.35 -5.14 -7.29
C THR A 52 1.02 -5.28 -6.59
N LYS A 53 0.34 -4.16 -6.26
CA LYS A 53 -1.00 -4.18 -5.66
C LYS A 53 -2.00 -4.93 -6.55
N ALA A 54 -2.06 -4.60 -7.84
CA ALA A 54 -2.99 -5.26 -8.76
C ALA A 54 -2.81 -6.78 -8.79
N HIS A 55 -1.58 -7.27 -8.71
CA HIS A 55 -1.31 -8.71 -8.62
C HIS A 55 -1.68 -9.32 -7.27
N LEU A 56 -1.43 -8.61 -6.17
CA LEU A 56 -1.83 -9.05 -4.83
C LEU A 56 -3.35 -9.13 -4.69
N ASP A 57 -4.08 -8.15 -5.23
CA ASP A 57 -5.54 -8.13 -5.24
C ASP A 57 -6.11 -9.37 -5.93
N VAL A 58 -5.55 -9.76 -7.08
CA VAL A 58 -5.94 -11.00 -7.80
C VAL A 58 -5.72 -12.25 -6.95
N LEU A 59 -4.58 -12.32 -6.23
CA LEU A 59 -4.28 -13.46 -5.35
C LEU A 59 -5.21 -13.50 -4.14
N ALA A 60 -5.43 -12.35 -3.50
CA ALA A 60 -6.36 -12.21 -2.39
C ALA A 60 -7.78 -12.64 -2.80
N ASP A 61 -8.25 -12.20 -3.97
CA ASP A 61 -9.55 -12.58 -4.52
C ASP A 61 -9.65 -14.10 -4.75
N ALA A 62 -8.61 -14.71 -5.32
CA ALA A 62 -8.57 -16.15 -5.56
C ALA A 62 -8.64 -16.94 -4.23
N LEU A 63 -7.88 -16.51 -3.22
CA LEU A 63 -7.88 -17.12 -1.89
C LEU A 63 -9.22 -16.96 -1.18
N LEU A 64 -9.83 -15.77 -1.25
CA LEU A 64 -11.13 -15.51 -0.64
C LEU A 64 -12.24 -16.32 -1.30
N ARG A 65 -12.24 -16.47 -2.63
CA ARG A 65 -13.18 -17.34 -3.35
C ARG A 65 -13.02 -18.80 -2.95
N TRP A 66 -11.78 -19.27 -2.82
CA TRP A 66 -11.50 -20.63 -2.35
C TRP A 66 -11.99 -20.86 -0.92
N ALA A 67 -11.79 -19.89 -0.01
CA ALA A 67 -12.22 -19.99 1.38
C ALA A 67 -13.76 -19.99 1.53
N ARG A 68 -14.48 -19.25 0.68
CA ARG A 68 -15.96 -19.18 0.69
C ARG A 68 -16.65 -20.38 0.04
N GLY A 69 -15.96 -21.08 -0.86
CA GLY A 69 -16.46 -22.29 -1.54
C GLY A 69 -16.24 -23.58 -0.75
N ARG A 70 -15.86 -23.48 0.52
CA ARG A 70 -15.67 -24.58 1.47
C ARG A 70 -16.64 -24.44 2.64
#